data_AF-A0A350LR05-F1
#
_entry.id   AF-A0A350LR05-F1
#
_cell.length_a   1.000
_cell.length_b   1.000
_cell.length_c   1.000
_cell.angle_alpha   90.00
_cell.angle_beta   90.00
_cell.angle_gamma   90.00
#
_symmetry.space_group_name_H-M   'P 1'
#
loop_
_entity.id
_entity.type
_entity.pdbx_description
1 polymer ?
#
loop_
_entity_poly.entity_id
_entity_poly.type
_entity_poly.pdbx_seq_one_letter_code
_entity_poly.pdbx_strand_id
1 'polypeptide(L)' 'NYSSDIDLICLFDETRFERDDFHEARSSLVRATRRMSAMLNDRTADGYVFRTDLRLRPDPSVTPVCMAMAAAETYYESLG' A
#
# COMPACT_ATOMS: atom_id res chain seq x y z
N ASN A 1 22.20 12.81 2.49
CA ASN A 1 21.63 11.70 3.29
C ASN A 1 21.54 10.51 2.35
N TYR A 2 22.47 9.55 2.41
CA TYR A 2 22.65 8.53 1.36
C TYR A 2 21.86 7.24 1.62
N SER A 3 21.04 7.22 2.68
CA SER A 3 20.10 6.15 3.01
C SER A 3 18.76 6.80 3.35
N SER A 4 17.99 7.10 2.30
CA SER A 4 16.63 7.63 2.45
C SER A 4 15.65 6.46 2.48
N ASP A 5 14.67 6.55 3.36
CA ASP A 5 13.53 5.65 3.36
C ASP A 5 12.63 5.98 2.17
N ILE A 6 11.90 4.98 1.68
CA ILE A 6 10.86 5.20 0.69
C ILE A 6 9.50 5.09 1.38
N ASP A 7 8.74 6.18 1.33
CA ASP A 7 7.36 6.21 1.79
C ASP A 7 6.44 5.88 0.62
N LEU A 8 5.62 4.83 0.75
CA LEU A 8 4.69 4.42 -0.30
C LEU A 8 3.25 4.48 0.20
N ILE A 9 2.36 4.96 -0.67
CA ILE A 9 0.92 4.79 -0.56
C ILE A 9 0.48 3.92 -1.74
N CYS A 10 -0.12 2.77 -1.46
CA CYS A 10 -0.56 1.83 -2.49
C CYS A 10 -2.06 1.96 -2.71
N LEU A 11 -2.43 2.24 -3.96
CA LEU A 11 -3.82 2.36 -4.39
C LEU A 11 -4.09 1.38 -5.54
N PHE A 12 -5.34 0.97 -5.68
CA PHE A 12 -5.77 0.21 -6.85
C PHE A 12 -7.05 0.79 -7.43
N ASP A 13 -7.16 0.71 -8.75
CA ASP A 13 -8.35 1.09 -9.49
C ASP A 13 -9.39 -0.03 -9.38
N GLU A 14 -10.34 0.14 -8.48
CA GLU A 14 -11.43 -0.80 -8.25
C GLU A 14 -12.35 -0.97 -9.45
N THR A 15 -12.39 -0.01 -10.38
CA THR A 15 -13.26 -0.06 -11.56
C THR A 15 -12.80 -1.10 -12.58
N ARG A 16 -11.60 -1.67 -12.39
CA ARG A 16 -11.06 -2.77 -13.20
C ARG A 16 -11.54 -4.15 -12.77
N PHE A 17 -12.32 -4.24 -11.70
CA PHE A 17 -12.81 -5.50 -11.16
C PHE A 17 -14.34 -5.50 -11.16
N GLU A 18 -14.92 -6.64 -11.50
CA GLU A 18 -16.35 -6.85 -11.32
C GLU A 18 -16.70 -6.79 -9.84
N ARG A 19 -17.98 -6.50 -9.53
CA ARG A 19 -18.43 -6.34 -8.14
C ARG A 19 -18.16 -7.57 -7.27
N ASP A 20 -18.34 -8.76 -7.84
CA ASP A 20 -18.14 -10.03 -7.14
C ASP A 20 -16.65 -10.32 -6.89
N ASP A 21 -15.75 -9.78 -7.74
CA ASP A 21 -14.30 -9.96 -7.64
C ASP A 21 -13.63 -8.92 -6.73
N PHE A 22 -14.32 -7.82 -6.42
CA PHE A 22 -13.74 -6.69 -5.67
C PHE A 22 -13.07 -7.12 -4.36
N HIS A 23 -13.73 -7.98 -3.58
CA HIS A 23 -13.20 -8.40 -2.29
C HIS A 23 -11.95 -9.27 -2.43
N GLU A 24 -11.95 -10.17 -3.42
CA GLU A 24 -10.79 -11.00 -3.72
C GLU A 24 -9.62 -10.14 -4.20
N ALA A 25 -9.86 -9.25 -5.17
CA ALA A 25 -8.88 -8.31 -5.70
C ALA A 25 -8.24 -7.48 -4.58
N ARG A 26 -9.06 -6.86 -3.72
CA ARG A 26 -8.59 -6.11 -2.55
C ARG A 26 -7.70 -6.97 -1.65
N SER A 27 -8.13 -8.19 -1.34
CA SER A 27 -7.37 -9.10 -0.47
C SER A 27 -6.02 -9.48 -1.11
N SER A 28 -6.01 -9.75 -2.41
CA SER A 28 -4.83 -10.12 -3.19
C SER A 28 -3.82 -8.98 -3.27
N LEU A 29 -4.30 -7.76 -3.53
CA LEU A 29 -3.46 -6.57 -3.60
C LEU A 29 -2.87 -6.20 -2.24
N VAL A 30 -3.64 -6.31 -1.15
CA VAL A 30 -3.11 -6.15 0.21
C VAL A 30 -2.00 -7.18 0.50
N ARG A 31 -2.20 -8.45 0.12
CA ARG A 31 -1.15 -9.47 0.27
C ARG A 31 0.08 -9.15 -0.57
N ALA A 32 -0.12 -8.71 -1.82
CA ALA A 32 0.95 -8.33 -2.72
C ALA A 32 1.78 -7.16 -2.17
N THR A 33 1.13 -6.09 -1.69
CA THR A 33 1.80 -4.94 -1.07
C THR A 33 2.61 -5.33 0.15
N ARG A 34 2.09 -6.21 1.03
CA ARG A 34 2.85 -6.71 2.19
C ARG A 34 4.08 -7.49 1.77
N ARG A 35 3.96 -8.39 0.77
CA ARG A 35 5.09 -9.17 0.25
C ARG A 35 6.14 -8.28 -0.42
N MET A 36 5.70 -7.29 -1.20
CA MET A 36 6.59 -6.29 -1.82
C MET A 36 7.35 -5.52 -0.74
N SER A 37 6.65 -4.98 0.26
CA SER A 37 7.29 -4.23 1.36
C SER A 37 8.27 -5.09 2.16
N ALA A 38 7.94 -6.35 2.44
CA ALA A 38 8.85 -7.29 3.08
C ALA A 38 10.10 -7.52 2.21
N MET A 39 9.93 -7.84 0.92
CA MET A 39 11.04 -8.08 0.00
C MET A 39 11.99 -6.87 -0.14
N LEU A 40 11.47 -5.65 -0.08
CA LEU A 40 12.29 -4.44 -0.14
C LEU A 40 13.09 -4.21 1.15
N ASN A 41 12.50 -4.54 2.30
CA ASN A 41 13.09 -4.38 3.64
C ASN A 41 13.99 -5.55 4.06
N ASP A 42 13.77 -6.74 3.50
CA ASP A 42 14.47 -7.97 3.89
C ASP A 42 15.97 -7.83 3.67
N ARG A 43 16.73 -8.15 4.70
CA ARG A 43 18.19 -8.05 4.67
C ARG A 43 18.79 -9.40 4.31
N THR A 44 19.37 -9.47 3.12
CA THR A 44 20.10 -10.64 2.62
C THR A 44 21.60 -10.47 2.85
N ALA A 45 22.40 -11.42 2.35
CA ALA A 45 23.87 -11.29 2.33
C ALA A 45 24.35 -10.05 1.55
N ASP A 46 23.55 -9.58 0.59
CA ASP A 46 23.85 -8.41 -0.25
C ASP A 46 23.31 -7.10 0.34
N GLY A 47 22.71 -7.14 1.55
CA GLY A 47 22.05 -6.00 2.17
C GLY A 47 20.54 -6.00 1.95
N TYR A 48 19.92 -4.83 1.94
CA TYR A 48 18.50 -4.64 1.68
C TYR A 48 18.34 -3.72 0.46
N VAL A 49 17.17 -3.73 -0.19
CA VAL A 49 16.92 -2.87 -1.36
C VAL A 49 16.60 -1.44 -0.90
N PHE A 50 15.48 -1.28 -0.19
CA PHE A 50 15.08 0.01 0.40
C PHE A 50 14.33 -0.22 1.72
N ARG A 51 14.65 0.59 2.73
CA ARG A 51 13.78 0.70 3.91
C ARG A 51 12.46 1.32 3.45
N THR A 52 11.37 0.57 3.60
CA THR A 52 10.05 0.95 3.07
C THR A 52 9.08 1.20 4.21
N ASP A 53 8.45 2.38 4.21
CA ASP A 53 7.43 2.79 5.16
C ASP A 53 6.06 2.98 4.47
N LEU A 54 5.00 2.48 5.10
CA LEU A 54 3.62 2.53 4.61
C LEU A 54 2.71 3.34 5.55
N ARG A 55 3.28 4.10 6.50
CA ARG A 55 2.54 4.84 7.52
C ARG A 55 1.93 6.15 7.03
N LEU A 56 2.36 6.70 5.89
CA LEU A 56 1.77 7.92 5.32
C LEU A 56 0.40 7.73 4.65
N ARG A 57 -0.09 6.49 4.54
CA ARG A 57 -1.42 6.21 3.98
C ARG A 57 -2.53 6.80 4.87
N PRO A 58 -3.73 7.06 4.33
CA PRO A 58 -4.92 7.48 5.09
C PRO A 58 -5.12 6.66 6.36
N ASP A 59 -5.35 7.29 7.52
CA ASP A 59 -5.57 6.65 8.82
C ASP A 59 -4.90 5.26 8.99
N PRO A 60 -3.56 5.21 9.13
CA PRO A 60 -2.79 3.97 9.06
C PRO A 60 -3.10 2.98 10.21
N SER A 61 -3.87 3.38 11.20
CA SER A 61 -4.38 2.51 12.27
C SER A 61 -5.56 1.64 11.83
N VAL A 62 -6.34 2.09 10.84
CA VAL A 62 -7.61 1.45 10.45
C VAL A 62 -7.70 1.10 8.96
N THR A 63 -6.82 1.66 8.12
CA THR A 63 -6.81 1.35 6.68
C THR A 63 -5.85 0.20 6.34
N PRO A 64 -6.21 -0.63 5.35
CA PRO A 64 -5.29 -1.61 4.79
C PRO A 64 -4.08 -0.91 4.14
N VAL A 65 -2.98 -1.66 3.98
CA VAL A 65 -1.77 -1.15 3.31
C VAL A 65 -1.95 -0.89 1.81
N CYS A 66 -3.06 -1.33 1.23
CA CYS A 66 -3.48 -1.04 -0.15
C CYS A 66 -4.99 -0.81 -0.16
N MET A 67 -5.46 0.28 -0.76
CA MET A 67 -6.87 0.69 -0.74
C MET A 67 -7.39 1.10 -2.12
N ALA A 68 -8.70 1.07 -2.30
CA ALA A 68 -9.37 1.51 -3.51
C ALA A 68 -9.17 3.03 -3.71
N MET A 69 -9.12 3.48 -4.96
CA MET A 69 -8.91 4.89 -5.28
C MET A 69 -10.06 5.77 -4.76
N ALA A 70 -11.33 5.38 -4.96
CA ALA A 70 -12.46 6.18 -4.46
C ALA A 70 -12.47 6.32 -2.93
N ALA A 71 -12.01 5.29 -2.21
CA ALA A 71 -11.89 5.35 -0.76
C ALA A 71 -10.80 6.34 -0.32
N ALA A 72 -9.70 6.45 -1.08
CA ALA A 72 -8.65 7.42 -0.81
C ALA A 72 -9.11 8.84 -1.16
N GLU A 73 -9.80 9.02 -2.29
CA GLU A 73 -10.41 10.29 -2.69
C GLU A 73 -11.37 10.81 -1.62
N THR A 74 -12.32 9.97 -1.17
CA THR A 74 -13.28 10.32 -0.11
C THR A 74 -12.56 10.76 1.17
N TYR A 75 -11.50 10.05 1.55
CA TYR A 75 -10.70 10.42 2.73
C TYR A 75 -10.06 11.80 2.57
N TYR A 76 -9.40 12.06 1.43
CA TYR A 76 -8.73 13.34 1.19
C TYR A 76 -9.70 14.51 1.02
N GLU A 77 -10.88 14.28 0.44
CA GLU A 77 -11.95 15.29 0.35
C GLU A 77 -12.54 15.62 1.73
N SER A 78 -12.67 14.64 2.62
CA SER A 78 -13.24 14.84 3.97
C SER A 78 -12.35 15.62 4.94
N LEU A 79 -11.06 15.72 4.63
CA LEU A 79 -10.05 16.46 5.40
C LEU A 79 -9.83 17.90 4.87
N GLY A 80 -10.54 18.28 3.80
CA GLY A 80 -10.52 19.61 3.20
C GLY A 80 -11.37 20.63 3.93
#